data_AF-A0A5N8VQU2-F1
#
_entry.id   AF-A0A5N8VQU2-F1
#
_cell.length_a   1.000
_cell.length_b   1.000
_cell.length_c   1.000
_cell.angle_alpha   90.00
_cell.angle_beta   90.00
_cell.angle_gamma   90.00
#
_symmetry.space_group_name_H-M   'P 1'
#
loop_
_entity.id
_entity.type
_entity.pdbx_description
1 polymer ?
#
loop_
_entity_poly.entity_id
_entity_poly.type
_entity_poly.pdbx_seq_one_letter_code
_entity_poly.pdbx_strand_id
1 'polypeptide(L)' 'MTAPVKGPASYFPSIEKKYGRPVAEWQDLIRASPLTKHMELVSWLKTEHGLGHGHANALVAQTLAEKTG' A
#
# COMPACT_ATOMS: atom_id res chain seq x y z
N MET A 1 -4.50 22.98 11.49
CA MET A 1 -5.71 22.19 11.16
C MET A 1 -5.30 21.12 10.17
N THR A 2 -5.32 19.86 10.58
CA THR A 2 -4.87 18.70 9.80
C THR A 2 -5.76 18.54 8.58
N ALA A 3 -5.18 18.68 7.38
CA ALA A 3 -5.91 18.58 6.13
C ALA A 3 -6.68 17.24 6.08
N PRO A 4 -7.96 17.23 5.68
CA PRO A 4 -8.68 15.98 5.50
C PRO A 4 -8.03 15.24 4.34
N VAL A 5 -7.23 14.21 4.66
CA VAL A 5 -6.64 13.30 3.68
C VAL A 5 -7.75 12.46 3.04
N LYS A 6 -8.55 13.09 2.18
CA LYS A 6 -9.43 12.45 1.21
C LYS A 6 -8.54 11.86 0.11
N GLY A 7 -7.90 10.74 0.43
CA GLY A 7 -7.02 10.01 -0.46
C GLY A 7 -6.81 8.58 0.05
N PRO A 8 -6.11 7.73 -0.71
CA PRO A 8 -5.82 6.33 -0.33
C PRO A 8 -5.17 6.21 1.06
N ALA A 9 -4.55 7.27 1.57
CA ALA A 9 -4.02 7.35 2.94
C ALA A 9 -5.08 7.17 4.05
N SER A 10 -6.38 7.41 3.78
CA SER A 10 -7.45 7.12 4.74
C SER A 10 -7.57 5.62 5.08
N TYR A 11 -7.08 4.73 4.19
CA TYR A 11 -7.09 3.29 4.44
C TYR A 11 -5.93 2.83 5.34
N PHE A 12 -4.88 3.65 5.50
CA PHE A 12 -3.65 3.26 6.20
C PHE A 12 -3.88 2.86 7.66
N PRO A 13 -4.60 3.64 8.49
CA PRO A 13 -4.84 3.24 9.89
C PRO A 13 -5.61 1.91 10.00
N SER A 14 -6.49 1.63 9.02
CA SER A 14 -7.25 0.38 8.98
C SER A 14 -6.40 -0.81 8.53
N ILE A 15 -5.46 -0.59 7.61
CA ILE A 15 -4.48 -1.60 7.18
C ILE A 15 -3.56 -1.94 8.35
N GLU A 16 -2.99 -0.94 9.03
CA GLU A 16 -2.09 -1.18 10.17
C GLU A 16 -2.81 -1.93 11.29
N LYS A 17 -4.04 -1.54 11.60
CA LYS A 17 -4.86 -2.23 12.60
C LYS A 17 -5.24 -3.66 12.19
N LYS A 18 -5.47 -3.91 10.90
CA LYS A 18 -5.89 -5.22 10.40
C LYS A 18 -4.73 -6.22 10.23
N TYR A 19 -3.59 -5.74 9.75
CA TYR A 19 -2.44 -6.58 9.43
C TYR A 19 -1.30 -6.46 10.45
N GLY A 20 -1.41 -5.56 11.43
CA GLY A 20 -0.45 -5.41 12.54
C GLY A 20 0.92 -4.87 12.12
N ARG A 21 1.03 -4.26 10.94
CA ARG A 21 2.29 -3.73 10.39
C ARG A 21 2.07 -2.31 9.89
N PRO A 22 3.03 -1.39 10.14
CA PRO A 22 2.91 -0.01 9.72
C PRO A 22 2.90 0.11 8.19
N VAL A 23 2.27 1.16 7.65
CA VAL A 23 2.21 1.35 6.19
C VAL A 23 3.59 1.51 5.55
N ALA A 24 4.53 2.16 6.25
CA ALA A 24 5.90 2.29 5.77
C ALA A 24 6.57 0.93 5.48
N GLU A 25 6.32 -0.09 6.30
CA GLU A 25 6.84 -1.45 6.07
C GLU A 25 6.24 -2.08 4.80
N TRP A 26 4.96 -1.84 4.55
CA TRP A 26 4.32 -2.30 3.31
C TRP A 26 4.90 -1.60 2.07
N GLN A 27 5.16 -0.30 2.17
CA GLN A 27 5.79 0.46 1.09
C GLN A 27 7.22 -0.03 0.83
N ASP A 28 7.98 -0.32 1.89
CA ASP A 28 9.33 -0.87 1.78
C ASP A 28 9.32 -2.24 1.11
N LEU A 29 8.41 -3.14 1.52
CA LEU A 29 8.19 -4.44 0.88
C LEU A 29 7.89 -4.31 -0.62
N ILE A 30 7.04 -3.35 -0.99
CA ILE A 30 6.70 -3.07 -2.39
C ILE A 30 7.93 -2.55 -3.16
N ARG A 31 8.76 -1.71 -2.54
CA ARG A 31 10.00 -1.17 -3.14
C ARG A 31 11.11 -2.21 -3.24
N ALA A 32 11.19 -3.13 -2.29
CA ALA A 32 12.11 -4.25 -2.27
C ALA A 32 11.70 -5.36 -3.24
N SER A 33 10.43 -5.41 -3.63
CA SER A 33 9.93 -6.35 -4.62
C SER A 33 10.53 -6.07 -6.01
N PRO A 34 10.91 -7.10 -6.78
CA PRO A 34 11.36 -6.91 -8.17
C PRO A 34 10.22 -6.50 -9.12
N LEU A 35 8.97 -6.49 -8.63
CA LEU A 35 7.79 -6.15 -9.41
C LEU A 35 7.68 -4.63 -9.60
N THR A 36 7.50 -4.21 -10.85
CA THR A 36 7.38 -2.79 -11.20
C THR A 36 5.99 -2.40 -11.64
N LYS A 37 5.17 -3.35 -12.09
CA LYS A 37 3.81 -3.09 -12.52
C LYS A 37 2.86 -3.02 -11.34
N HIS A 38 2.03 -1.98 -11.34
CA HIS A 38 1.00 -1.76 -10.33
C HIS A 38 0.13 -2.99 -10.09
N MET A 39 -0.41 -3.59 -11.16
CA MET A 39 -1.29 -4.76 -11.04
C MET A 39 -0.57 -6.01 -10.53
N GLU A 40 0.71 -6.19 -10.85
CA GLU A 40 1.50 -7.31 -10.34
C GLU A 40 1.75 -7.16 -8.84
N LEU A 41 2.12 -5.97 -8.39
CA LEU A 41 2.28 -5.65 -6.97
C LEU A 41 0.98 -5.82 -6.19
N VAL A 42 -0.15 -5.36 -6.74
CA VAL A 42 -1.47 -5.55 -6.13
C VAL A 42 -1.80 -7.04 -5.99
N SER A 43 -1.54 -7.84 -7.04
CA SER A 43 -1.78 -9.28 -6.98
C SER A 43 -0.86 -9.96 -5.95
N TRP A 44 0.42 -9.59 -5.93
CA TRP A 44 1.41 -10.11 -4.98
C TRP A 44 1.03 -9.84 -3.53
N LEU A 45 0.60 -8.61 -3.19
CA LEU A 45 0.10 -8.30 -1.84
C LEU A 45 -1.15 -9.10 -1.47
N LYS A 46 -2.02 -9.39 -2.46
CA LYS A 46 -3.20 -10.22 -2.23
C LYS A 46 -2.83 -11.69 -1.99
N THR A 47 -1.89 -12.23 -2.75
CA THR A 47 -1.53 -13.66 -2.68
C THR A 47 -0.58 -13.96 -1.53
N GLU A 48 0.50 -13.20 -1.38
CA GLU A 48 1.53 -13.46 -0.36
C GLU A 48 1.12 -12.97 1.03
N HIS A 49 0.40 -11.85 1.09
CA HIS A 49 0.09 -11.19 2.35
C HIS A 49 -1.41 -11.17 2.69
N GLY A 50 -2.26 -11.72 1.82
CA GLY A 50 -3.71 -11.79 2.06
C GLY A 50 -4.38 -10.42 2.10
N LEU A 51 -3.80 -9.40 1.46
CA LEU A 51 -4.41 -8.07 1.45
C LEU A 51 -5.72 -8.05 0.65
N GLY A 52 -6.69 -7.26 1.11
CA GLY A 52 -7.90 -6.98 0.33
C GLY A 52 -7.58 -6.10 -0.89
N HIS A 53 -8.39 -6.19 -1.96
CA HIS A 53 -8.16 -5.44 -3.20
C HIS A 53 -7.99 -3.93 -2.96
N GLY A 54 -8.88 -3.31 -2.19
CA GLY A 54 -8.79 -1.87 -1.89
C GLY A 54 -7.53 -1.49 -1.10
N HIS A 55 -7.12 -2.33 -0.14
CA HIS A 55 -5.91 -2.10 0.66
C HIS A 55 -4.63 -2.23 -0.17
N ALA A 56 -4.53 -3.30 -0.95
CA ALA A 56 -3.40 -3.54 -1.84
C ALA A 56 -3.28 -2.41 -2.87
N ASN A 57 -4.40 -2.02 -3.50
CA ASN A 57 -4.41 -0.94 -4.47
C ASN A 57 -3.94 0.40 -3.86
N ALA A 58 -4.41 0.74 -2.66
CA ALA A 58 -4.03 1.98 -1.97
C ALA A 58 -2.53 2.03 -1.65
N LEU A 59 -1.96 0.92 -1.16
CA LEU A 59 -0.53 0.84 -0.83
C LEU A 59 0.35 0.96 -2.08
N VAL A 60 0.01 0.23 -3.14
CA VAL A 60 0.79 0.26 -4.39
C VAL A 60 0.69 1.62 -5.07
N ALA A 61 -0.51 2.19 -5.16
CA ALA A 61 -0.73 3.52 -5.74
C ALA A 61 0.14 4.58 -5.03
N GLN A 62 0.10 4.58 -3.69
CA GLN A 62 0.89 5.53 -2.91
C GLN A 62 2.40 5.31 -3.08
N THR A 63 2.86 4.05 -3.00
CA THR A 63 4.29 3.73 -3.11
C THR A 63 4.86 4.12 -4.47
N LEU A 64 4.11 3.85 -5.55
CA LEU A 64 4.51 4.22 -6.91
C LEU A 64 4.44 5.73 -7.15
N ALA A 65 3.43 6.42 -6.59
CA ALA A 65 3.34 7.87 -6.64
C ALA A 65 4.54 8.53 -5.95
N GLU A 66 4.94 8.04 -4.78
CA GLU A 66 6.12 8.52 -4.05
C GLU A 66 7.44 8.25 -4.79
N LYS A 67 7.57 7.09 -5.46
CA LYS A 67 8.80 6.74 -6.22
C LYS A 67 9.00 7.59 -7.48
N THR A 68 7.93 8.21 -7.99
CA THR A 68 7.96 9.00 -9.22
C THR A 68 8.14 10.50 -8.94
N GLY A 69 8.17 10.91 -7.66
CA GLY A 69 8.37 12.30 -7.23
C GLY A 69 9.81 12.68 -6.97
#